data_AF-A0A7W6QC85-F1
#
_entry.id   AF-A0A7W6QC85-F1
#
_cell.length_a   1.000
_cell.length_b   1.000
_cell.length_c   1.000
_cell.angle_alpha   90.00
_cell.angle_beta   90.00
_cell.angle_gamma   90.00
#
_symmetry.space_group_name_H-M   'P 1'
#
loop_
_entity.id
_entity.type
_entity.pdbx_description
1 polymer ?
#
loop_
_entity_poly.entity_id
_entity_poly.type
_entity_poly.pdbx_seq_one_letter_code
_entity_poly.pdbx_strand_id
1 'polypeptide(L)'
;MSDNSGALPLIFCAGIGLWFWLGDPGKFIANKLYKDGAAPWETVDAFYYPDRSNLSLFKSRPGLKSVDECRAAVNVLAFDASDAGLKRGDYECGVGKLKGDYYGLSVYRLTVR
;
A
#
# COMPACT_ATOMS: atom_id res chain seq x y z
N MET A 1 -15.03 -10.23 48.88
CA MET A 1 -15.12 -10.21 47.41
C MET A 1 -14.18 -9.12 46.93
N SER A 2 -13.10 -9.47 46.22
CA SER A 2 -12.14 -8.49 45.71
C SER A 2 -12.69 -7.90 44.42
N ASP A 3 -12.97 -6.60 44.42
CA ASP A 3 -13.47 -5.87 43.26
C ASP A 3 -12.38 -5.81 42.18
N ASN A 4 -12.31 -6.85 41.33
CA ASN A 4 -11.46 -6.90 40.15
C ASN A 4 -11.88 -5.91 39.06
N SER A 5 -12.94 -5.12 39.29
CA SER A 5 -13.48 -4.11 38.37
C SER A 5 -12.47 -3.04 37.97
N GLY A 6 -11.47 -2.75 38.82
CA GLY A 6 -10.37 -1.82 38.50
C GLY A 6 -9.19 -2.45 37.73
N ALA A 7 -9.01 -3.77 37.79
CA ALA A 7 -7.90 -4.45 37.12
C ALA A 7 -8.17 -4.71 35.62
N LEU A 8 -9.43 -4.97 35.26
CA LEU A 8 -9.88 -5.14 33.87
C LEU A 8 -9.53 -3.97 32.93
N PRO A 9 -9.85 -2.70 33.27
CA PRO A 9 -9.48 -1.58 32.42
C PRO A 9 -7.96 -1.39 32.32
N LEU A 10 -7.21 -1.66 33.39
CA LEU A 10 -5.74 -1.57 33.39
C LEU A 10 -5.10 -2.65 32.51
N ILE A 11 -5.57 -3.89 32.57
CA ILE A 11 -5.12 -4.99 31.71
C ILE A 11 -5.44 -4.67 30.24
N PHE A 12 -6.61 -4.11 29.95
CA PHE A 12 -6.99 -3.72 28.59
C PHE A 12 -6.08 -2.61 28.04
N CYS A 13 -5.82 -1.57 28.83
CA CYS A 13 -4.89 -0.50 28.46
C CYS A 13 -3.46 -1.03 28.25
N ALA A 14 -2.98 -1.92 29.14
CA ALA A 14 -1.68 -2.55 29.01
C ALA A 14 -1.60 -3.42 27.74
N GLY A 15 -2.66 -4.15 27.41
CA GLY A 15 -2.76 -4.94 26.18
C GLY A 15 -2.71 -4.08 24.91
N ILE A 16 -3.45 -2.96 24.88
CA ILE A 16 -3.37 -1.99 23.77
C ILE A 16 -1.97 -1.39 23.68
N GLY A 17 -1.38 -0.97 24.81
CA GLY A 17 -0.02 -0.43 24.84
C GLY A 17 1.02 -1.40 24.30
N LEU A 18 0.94 -2.67 24.70
CA LEU A 18 1.81 -3.74 24.22
C LEU A 18 1.62 -4.01 22.72
N TRP A 19 0.39 -3.96 22.23
CA TRP A 19 0.09 -4.09 20.80
C TRP A 19 0.65 -2.92 19.98
N PHE A 20 0.56 -1.68 20.47
CA PHE A 20 1.17 -0.53 19.82
C PHE A 20 2.70 -0.60 19.80
N TRP A 21 3.33 -1.23 20.80
CA TRP A 21 4.78 -1.39 20.85
C TRP A 21 5.25 -2.49 19.88
N LEU A 22 4.63 -3.67 19.92
CA LEU A 22 5.11 -4.84 19.16
C LEU A 22 4.50 -4.97 17.75
N GLY A 23 3.37 -4.31 17.48
CA GLY A 23 2.62 -4.43 16.23
C GLY A 23 2.73 -3.23 15.30
N ASP A 24 2.11 -3.36 14.13
CA ASP A 24 1.87 -2.25 13.19
C ASP A 24 0.36 -1.93 13.16
N PRO A 25 -0.13 -1.11 14.10
CA PRO A 25 -1.55 -0.78 14.18
C PRO A 25 -2.03 -0.02 12.93
N GLY A 26 -1.14 0.76 12.30
CA GLY A 26 -1.45 1.46 11.05
C GLY A 26 -1.78 0.49 9.92
N LYS A 27 -0.94 -0.53 9.73
CA LYS A 27 -1.18 -1.59 8.73
C LYS A 27 -2.41 -2.42 9.06
N PHE A 28 -2.66 -2.73 10.34
CA PHE A 28 -3.86 -3.46 10.75
C PHE A 28 -5.15 -2.69 10.39
N ILE A 29 -5.20 -1.40 10.73
CA ILE A 29 -6.34 -0.54 10.42
C ILE A 29 -6.49 -0.38 8.89
N ALA A 30 -5.39 -0.19 8.17
CA ALA A 30 -5.39 -0.11 6.71
C ALA A 30 -5.97 -1.39 6.07
N ASN A 31 -5.53 -2.57 6.50
CA ASN A 31 -6.05 -3.85 6.00
C ASN A 31 -7.54 -4.06 6.31
N LYS A 32 -8.05 -3.51 7.42
CA LYS A 32 -9.44 -3.72 7.84
C LYS A 32 -10.40 -2.73 7.19
N LEU A 33 -10.02 -1.46 7.11
CA LEU A 33 -10.86 -0.36 6.64
C LEU A 33 -10.62 0.03 5.17
N TYR A 34 -9.40 -0.18 4.66
CA TYR A 34 -8.96 0.23 3.33
C TYR A 34 -8.46 -0.99 2.54
N LYS A 35 -9.36 -1.96 2.35
CA LYS A 35 -9.05 -3.24 1.69
C LYS A 35 -8.63 -3.08 0.23
N ASP A 36 -9.29 -2.18 -0.48
CA ASP A 36 -9.16 -2.03 -1.94
C ASP A 36 -8.48 -0.70 -2.34
N GLY A 37 -7.92 0.03 -1.38
CA GLY A 37 -7.37 1.36 -1.62
C GLY A 37 -6.36 1.79 -0.57
N ALA A 38 -5.80 2.99 -0.76
CA ALA A 38 -4.82 3.56 0.15
C ALA A 38 -5.50 4.16 1.39
N ALA A 39 -4.94 3.89 2.57
CA ALA A 39 -5.28 4.67 3.75
C ALA A 39 -4.71 6.10 3.65
N PRO A 40 -5.24 7.09 4.38
CA PRO A 40 -4.78 8.49 4.29
C PRO A 40 -3.30 8.72 4.61
N TRP A 41 -2.66 7.79 5.32
CA TRP A 41 -1.24 7.82 5.67
C TRP A 41 -0.37 6.94 4.76
N GLU A 42 -0.97 6.22 3.81
CA GLU A 42 -0.27 5.38 2.84
C GLU A 42 -0.04 6.16 1.55
N THR A 43 1.05 5.84 0.86
CA THR A 43 1.29 6.31 -0.51
C THR A 43 1.00 5.19 -1.50
N VAL A 44 0.72 5.60 -2.73
CA VAL A 44 0.54 4.72 -3.89
C VAL A 44 1.66 5.01 -4.88
N ASP A 45 2.33 3.96 -5.34
CA ASP A 45 3.33 4.05 -6.38
C ASP A 45 2.76 3.45 -7.67
N ALA A 46 2.81 4.22 -8.75
CA ALA A 46 2.42 3.74 -10.07
C ALA A 46 3.61 3.07 -10.76
N PHE A 47 3.37 1.93 -11.39
CA PHE A 47 4.32 1.23 -12.24
C PHE A 47 3.67 0.95 -13.59
N TYR A 48 4.31 1.39 -14.67
CA TYR A 48 3.91 1.12 -16.05
C TYR A 48 4.98 0.27 -16.73
N TYR A 49 4.56 -0.87 -17.27
CA TYR A 49 5.39 -1.80 -18.02
C TYR A 49 5.03 -1.66 -19.50
N PRO A 50 5.89 -1.13 -20.38
CA PRO A 50 5.56 -0.95 -21.80
C PRO A 50 5.42 -2.27 -22.56
N ASP A 51 5.99 -3.35 -22.03
CA ASP A 51 5.90 -4.69 -22.58
C ASP A 51 5.48 -5.67 -21.48
N ARG A 52 4.27 -6.22 -21.59
CA ARG A 52 3.73 -7.22 -20.65
C ARG A 52 4.56 -8.52 -20.60
N SER A 53 5.36 -8.81 -21.63
CA SER A 53 6.26 -9.96 -21.66
C SER A 53 7.60 -9.70 -20.98
N ASN A 54 7.92 -8.42 -20.72
CA ASN A 54 9.18 -8.01 -20.10
C ASN A 54 8.96 -6.94 -19.02
N LEU A 55 8.68 -7.40 -17.80
CA LEU A 55 8.44 -6.53 -16.63
C LEU A 55 9.71 -5.86 -16.08
N SER A 56 10.92 -6.20 -16.58
CA SER A 56 12.15 -5.52 -16.17
C SER A 56 12.23 -4.09 -16.71
N LEU A 57 11.51 -3.81 -17.80
CA LEU A 57 11.33 -2.49 -18.35
C LEU A 57 10.11 -1.87 -17.68
N PHE A 58 10.31 -0.85 -16.87
CA PHE A 58 9.20 -0.12 -16.27
C PHE A 58 9.51 1.36 -16.11
N LYS A 59 8.45 2.16 -16.10
CA LYS A 59 8.47 3.55 -15.64
C LYS A 59 7.63 3.62 -14.38
N SER A 60 8.11 4.33 -13.36
CA SER A 60 7.37 4.48 -12.11
C SER A 60 7.11 5.94 -11.77
N ARG A 61 6.00 6.17 -11.05
CA ARG A 61 5.66 7.46 -10.44
C ARG A 61 5.26 7.22 -8.99
N PRO A 62 6.19 7.40 -8.03
CA PRO A 62 5.92 7.14 -6.62
C PRO A 62 5.17 8.30 -5.94
N GLY A 63 4.63 8.03 -4.75
CA GLY A 63 4.13 9.06 -3.84
C GLY A 63 2.77 9.66 -4.18
N LEU A 64 1.93 8.92 -4.90
CA LEU A 64 0.55 9.29 -5.20
C LEU A 64 -0.35 9.04 -3.98
N LYS A 65 -1.52 9.68 -3.92
CA LYS A 65 -2.41 9.61 -2.76
C LYS A 65 -3.48 8.53 -2.87
N SER A 66 -3.77 8.07 -4.09
CA SER A 66 -4.86 7.13 -4.33
C SER A 66 -4.58 6.23 -5.55
N VAL A 67 -5.37 5.15 -5.64
CA VAL A 67 -5.35 4.24 -6.80
C VAL A 67 -5.84 4.97 -8.07
N ASP A 68 -6.77 5.91 -7.93
CA ASP A 68 -7.26 6.68 -9.08
C ASP A 68 -6.19 7.64 -9.63
N GLU A 69 -5.42 8.28 -8.74
CA GLU A 69 -4.23 9.05 -9.14
C GLU A 69 -3.18 8.15 -9.82
N CYS A 70 -3.01 6.91 -9.34
CA CYS A 70 -2.15 5.94 -9.98
C CYS A 70 -2.61 5.58 -11.40
N ARG A 71 -3.90 5.28 -11.59
CA ARG A 71 -4.46 5.01 -12.93
C ARG A 71 -4.29 6.20 -13.87
N ALA A 72 -4.52 7.42 -13.37
CA ALA A 72 -4.30 8.63 -14.15
C ALA A 72 -2.81 8.78 -14.53
N ALA A 73 -1.88 8.54 -13.60
CA ALA A 73 -0.46 8.58 -13.86
C ALA A 73 -0.01 7.54 -14.89
N VAL A 74 -0.50 6.31 -14.79
CA VAL A 74 -0.23 5.23 -15.74
C VAL A 74 -0.72 5.60 -17.14
N ASN A 75 -1.92 6.15 -17.27
CA ASN A 75 -2.44 6.57 -18.57
C ASN A 75 -1.55 7.61 -19.25
N VAL A 76 -0.98 8.55 -18.48
CA VAL A 76 0.01 9.52 -18.99
C VAL A 76 1.29 8.80 -19.43
N LEU A 77 1.84 7.90 -18.59
CA LEU A 77 3.05 7.14 -18.92
C LEU A 77 2.88 6.25 -20.15
N ALA A 78 1.70 5.65 -20.32
CA ALA A 78 1.35 4.83 -21.46
C ALA A 78 1.18 5.66 -22.73
N PHE A 79 0.59 6.85 -22.62
CA PHE A 79 0.51 7.81 -23.73
C PHE A 79 1.91 8.21 -24.22
N ASP A 80 2.82 8.55 -23.31
CA ASP A 80 4.21 8.89 -23.62
C ASP A 80 4.97 7.73 -24.28
N ALA A 81 4.57 6.49 -24.02
CA ALA A 81 5.12 5.28 -24.65
C ALA A 81 4.40 4.87 -25.95
N SER A 82 3.53 5.73 -26.50
CA SER A 82 2.71 5.43 -27.68
C SER A 82 1.81 4.18 -27.50
N ASP A 83 1.38 3.90 -26.27
CA ASP A 83 0.53 2.78 -25.90
C ASP A 83 -0.77 3.28 -25.25
N ALA A 84 -1.43 4.23 -25.91
CA ALA A 84 -2.71 4.75 -25.45
C ALA A 84 -3.73 3.60 -25.27
N GLY A 85 -4.24 3.46 -24.04
CA GLY A 85 -5.17 2.39 -23.67
C GLY A 85 -4.52 1.06 -23.28
N LEU A 86 -3.22 1.02 -22.98
CA LEU A 86 -2.53 -0.14 -22.37
C LEU A 86 -2.69 -1.44 -23.18
N LYS A 87 -2.59 -1.34 -24.50
CA LYS A 87 -2.82 -2.48 -25.40
C LYS A 87 -1.63 -3.43 -25.45
N ARG A 88 -0.41 -2.90 -25.27
CA ARG A 88 0.84 -3.65 -25.32
C ARG A 88 1.43 -3.83 -23.93
N GLY A 89 1.39 -2.78 -23.14
CA GLY A 89 1.88 -2.77 -21.78
C GLY A 89 0.94 -3.40 -20.77
N ASP A 90 1.38 -3.33 -19.51
CA ASP A 90 0.62 -3.62 -18.31
C ASP A 90 0.97 -2.56 -17.24
N TYR A 91 0.25 -2.54 -16.12
CA TYR A 91 0.53 -1.61 -15.04
C TYR A 91 0.15 -2.18 -13.68
N GLU A 92 0.77 -1.62 -12.65
CA GLU A 92 0.49 -1.97 -11.26
C GLU A 92 0.52 -0.72 -10.38
N CYS A 93 -0.42 -0.66 -9.44
CA CYS A 93 -0.50 0.37 -8.40
C CYS A 93 -0.13 -0.28 -7.07
N GLY A 94 1.08 -0.01 -6.58
CA GLY A 94 1.54 -0.48 -5.28
C GLY A 94 1.06 0.43 -4.16
N VAL A 95 0.19 -0.06 -3.28
CA VAL A 95 -0.42 0.69 -2.18
C VAL A 95 0.27 0.35 -0.86
N GLY A 96 0.63 1.37 -0.08
CA GLY A 96 1.16 1.19 1.27
C GLY A 96 2.53 0.51 1.26
N LYS A 97 3.53 1.20 0.71
CA LYS A 97 4.91 0.70 0.66
C LYS A 97 5.43 0.39 2.07
N LEU A 98 5.83 -0.86 2.30
CA LEU A 98 6.38 -1.29 3.58
C LEU A 98 7.79 -0.72 3.76
N LYS A 99 8.04 -0.17 4.95
CA LYS A 99 9.37 0.31 5.34
C LYS A 99 10.18 -0.89 5.82
N GLY A 100 11.25 -1.23 5.10
CA GLY A 100 12.15 -2.34 5.43
C GLY A 100 13.12 -2.60 4.30
N ASP A 101 14.25 -3.24 4.62
CA ASP A 101 15.12 -3.79 3.58
C ASP A 101 14.59 -5.18 3.20
N TYR A 102 14.15 -5.29 1.95
CA TYR A 102 13.67 -6.52 1.36
C TYR A 102 14.59 -6.93 0.20
N TYR A 103 15.90 -6.90 0.40
CA TYR A 103 16.90 -7.24 -0.63
C TYR A 103 16.72 -6.40 -1.90
N GLY A 104 16.44 -5.10 -1.73
CA GLY A 104 16.17 -4.18 -2.83
C GLY A 104 14.77 -4.29 -3.46
N LEU A 105 13.89 -5.16 -2.95
CA LEU A 105 12.50 -5.27 -3.42
C LEU A 105 11.62 -4.19 -2.76
N SER A 106 10.75 -3.58 -3.57
CA SER A 106 9.67 -2.74 -3.04
C SER A 106 8.47 -3.61 -2.71
N VAL A 107 8.18 -3.78 -1.42
CA VAL A 107 7.05 -4.57 -0.94
C VAL A 107 5.90 -3.64 -0.57
N TYR A 108 4.70 -3.98 -1.05
CA TYR A 108 3.49 -3.20 -0.85
C TYR A 108 2.47 -4.01 -0.03
N ARG A 109 1.58 -3.32 0.68
CA ARG A 109 0.46 -3.96 1.38
C ARG A 109 -0.53 -4.57 0.40
N LEU A 110 -0.79 -3.87 -0.69
CA LEU A 110 -1.75 -4.24 -1.73
C LEU A 110 -1.21 -3.80 -3.09
N THR A 111 -1.42 -4.62 -4.12
CA THR A 111 -1.17 -4.25 -5.52
C THR A 111 -2.49 -4.27 -6.27
N VAL A 112 -2.82 -3.18 -6.95
CA VAL A 112 -4.08 -3.00 -7.68
C VAL A 112 -3.79 -2.79 -9.17
N ARG A 113 -4.73 -3.22 -10.02
CA ARG A 113 -4.72 -3.03 -11.47
C ARG A 113 -6.00 -2.33 -11.94
#